data_AF-A0A1N6X4Q3-F1
#
_entry.id   AF-A0A1N6X4Q3-F1
#
_cell.length_a   1.000
_cell.length_b   1.000
_cell.length_c   1.000
_cell.angle_alpha   90.00
_cell.angle_beta   90.00
_cell.angle_gamma   90.00
#
_symmetry.space_group_name_H-M   'P 1'
#
loop_
_entity.id
_entity.type
_entity.pdbx_description
1 polymer ?
#
loop_
_entity_poly.entity_id
_entity_poly.type
_entity_poly.pdbx_seq_one_letter_code
_entity_poly.pdbx_strand_id
1 'polypeptide(L)'
;MTPETEKQLRKAWLKQKFGSWDYHEELLRLHDEYLTSLKRHWSDPELQKRHPGDYQGMISPVFFNLDRISKPGTIPRNSWKAGKETGWANTISYNFNRGMDYAGVNEYQELSGAERQRLNELVGQMLRIQENIRITVEDGWDDDDILDTDLTGPIDWPSNWMNELPAEVVAAALGPVSKSRPNVGAGEPCPAAGWWFTPAKADSRRYFRQGEVMPALGGDYGDTYWQWSPDQSAPRL
;
A
#
# COMPACT_ATOMS: atom_id res chain seq x y z
N MET A 1 -18.60 -2.47 -9.87
CA MET A 1 -17.45 -1.54 -9.79
C MET A 1 -16.81 -1.48 -11.17
N THR A 2 -16.50 -0.29 -11.68
CA THR A 2 -15.82 -0.16 -12.99
C THR A 2 -14.32 -0.40 -12.82
N PRO A 3 -13.59 -0.77 -13.88
CA PRO A 3 -12.12 -0.88 -13.82
C PRO A 3 -11.44 0.40 -13.34
N GLU A 4 -11.96 1.55 -13.76
CA GLU A 4 -11.44 2.86 -13.33
C GLU A 4 -11.69 3.11 -11.84
N THR A 5 -12.88 2.79 -11.32
CA THR A 5 -13.15 2.91 -9.89
C THR A 5 -12.27 1.97 -9.06
N GLU A 6 -12.07 0.72 -9.51
CA GLU A 6 -11.16 -0.21 -8.83
C GLU A 6 -9.72 0.31 -8.82
N LYS A 7 -9.26 0.86 -9.95
CA LYS A 7 -7.95 1.49 -10.08
C LYS A 7 -7.78 2.64 -9.09
N GLN A 8 -8.74 3.55 -8.99
CA GLN A 8 -8.72 4.66 -8.03
C GLN A 8 -8.67 4.17 -6.57
N LEU A 9 -9.44 3.13 -6.24
CA LEU A 9 -9.42 2.52 -4.90
C LEU A 9 -8.07 1.86 -4.60
N ARG A 10 -7.46 1.17 -5.57
CA ARG A 10 -6.11 0.60 -5.41
C ARG A 10 -5.06 1.67 -5.17
N LYS A 11 -5.09 2.77 -5.92
CA LYS A 11 -4.21 3.93 -5.67
C LYS A 11 -4.41 4.48 -4.25
N ALA A 12 -5.65 4.63 -3.81
CA ALA A 12 -5.95 5.12 -2.47
C ALA A 12 -5.42 4.17 -1.37
N TRP A 13 -5.56 2.86 -1.56
CA TRP A 13 -5.05 1.88 -0.62
C TRP A 13 -3.51 1.91 -0.55
N LEU A 14 -2.84 2.09 -1.70
CA LEU A 14 -1.39 2.24 -1.73
C LEU A 14 -0.91 3.52 -1.06
N LYS A 15 -1.58 4.66 -1.28
CA LYS A 15 -1.27 5.90 -0.54
C LYS A 15 -1.45 5.70 0.98
N GLN A 16 -2.47 4.95 1.41
CA GLN A 16 -2.65 4.59 2.80
C GLN A 16 -1.50 3.70 3.32
N LYS A 17 -1.13 2.66 2.58
CA LYS A 17 -0.03 1.73 2.93
C LYS A 17 1.31 2.46 2.97
N PHE A 18 1.70 3.17 1.92
CA PHE A 18 2.97 3.88 1.84
C PHE A 18 3.08 5.02 2.85
N GLY A 19 1.95 5.62 3.25
CA GLY A 19 1.88 6.60 4.33
C GLY A 19 1.71 6.01 5.73
N SER A 20 1.74 4.68 5.89
CA SER A 20 1.49 4.01 7.18
C SER A 20 2.76 3.88 8.03
N TRP A 21 2.57 3.78 9.35
CA TRP A 21 3.67 3.45 10.26
C TRP A 21 4.26 2.07 9.95
N ASP A 22 3.42 1.09 9.63
CA ASP A 22 3.87 -0.29 9.41
C ASP A 22 4.82 -0.38 8.20
N TYR A 23 4.60 0.44 7.17
CA TYR A 23 5.51 0.54 6.02
C TYR A 23 6.84 1.24 6.37
N HIS A 24 6.81 2.23 7.26
CA HIS A 24 8.03 2.81 7.83
C HIS A 24 8.77 1.83 8.76
N GLU A 25 8.04 1.04 9.53
CA GLU A 25 8.62 0.01 10.40
C GLU A 25 9.34 -1.07 9.60
N GLU A 26 8.83 -1.42 8.41
CA GLU A 26 9.53 -2.31 7.47
C GLU A 26 10.86 -1.73 7.00
N LEU A 27 10.94 -0.42 6.72
CA LEU A 27 12.22 0.24 6.43
C LEU A 27 13.21 0.10 7.60
N LEU A 28 12.73 0.31 8.83
CA LEU A 28 13.57 0.16 10.02
C LEU A 28 14.06 -1.29 10.19
N ARG A 29 13.21 -2.27 9.89
CA ARG A 29 13.55 -3.70 9.94
C ARG A 29 14.63 -4.05 8.91
N LEU A 30 14.47 -3.61 7.66
CA LEU A 30 15.45 -3.85 6.59
C LEU A 30 16.79 -3.18 6.91
N HIS A 31 16.76 -1.99 7.51
CA HIS A 31 17.96 -1.29 7.96
C HIS A 31 18.69 -2.05 9.07
N ASP A 32 17.96 -2.57 10.06
CA ASP A 32 18.54 -3.41 11.11
C ASP A 32 19.17 -4.70 10.53
N GLU A 33 18.51 -5.32 9.56
CA GLU A 33 19.03 -6.49 8.85
C GLU A 33 20.30 -6.18 8.06
N TYR A 34 20.36 -5.02 7.40
CA TYR A 34 21.53 -4.51 6.70
C TYR A 34 22.71 -4.30 7.66
N LEU A 35 22.51 -3.55 8.75
CA LEU A 35 23.55 -3.31 9.76
C LEU A 35 24.04 -4.62 10.39
N THR A 36 23.13 -5.54 10.70
CA THR A 36 23.47 -6.85 11.25
C THR A 36 24.32 -7.67 10.28
N SER A 37 24.01 -7.60 8.99
CA SER A 37 24.75 -8.31 7.95
C SER A 37 26.16 -7.74 7.76
N LEU A 38 26.32 -6.42 7.75
CA LEU A 38 27.64 -5.77 7.74
C LEU A 38 28.47 -6.13 8.97
N LYS A 39 27.85 -6.04 10.17
CA LYS A 39 28.50 -6.42 11.44
C LYS A 39 28.99 -7.85 11.43
N ARG A 40 28.19 -8.78 10.94
CA ARG A 40 28.60 -10.17 10.81
C ARG A 40 29.81 -10.32 9.90
N HIS A 41 29.79 -9.71 8.71
CA HIS A 41 30.86 -9.84 7.73
C HIS A 41 32.19 -9.30 8.28
N TRP A 42 32.21 -8.08 8.82
CA TRP A 42 33.43 -7.49 9.35
C TRP A 42 33.87 -8.04 10.71
N SER A 43 33.02 -8.82 11.39
CA SER A 43 33.42 -9.57 12.58
C SER A 43 34.11 -10.90 12.25
N ASP A 44 34.29 -11.26 10.97
CA ASP A 44 35.00 -12.47 10.56
C ASP A 44 36.49 -12.42 10.98
N PRO A 45 36.97 -13.33 11.86
CA PRO A 45 38.35 -13.37 12.30
C PRO A 45 39.35 -13.57 11.15
N GLU A 46 38.97 -14.26 10.07
CA GLU A 46 39.87 -14.48 8.92
C GLU A 46 40.03 -13.22 8.09
N LEU A 47 38.98 -12.40 7.97
CA LEU A 47 39.05 -11.08 7.35
C LEU A 47 39.95 -10.15 8.17
N GLN A 48 39.81 -10.16 9.50
CA GLN A 48 40.63 -9.36 10.42
C GLN A 48 42.12 -9.71 10.33
N LYS A 49 42.45 -11.00 10.22
CA LYS A 49 43.84 -11.47 10.07
C LYS A 49 44.44 -11.08 8.72
N ARG A 50 43.64 -11.09 7.65
CA ARG A 50 44.08 -10.73 6.29
C ARG A 50 44.35 -9.23 6.15
N HIS A 51 43.58 -8.40 6.88
CA HIS A 51 43.62 -6.94 6.81
C HIS A 51 43.74 -6.27 8.20
N PRO A 52 44.82 -6.50 8.96
CA PRO A 52 44.93 -6.01 10.34
C PRO A 52 44.98 -4.48 10.43
N GLY A 53 45.60 -3.81 9.45
CA GLY A 53 45.67 -2.34 9.38
C GLY A 53 44.33 -1.68 9.04
N ASP A 54 43.59 -2.25 8.09
CA ASP A 54 42.26 -1.74 7.70
C ASP A 54 41.25 -1.95 8.85
N TYR A 55 41.37 -3.07 9.57
CA TYR A 55 40.49 -3.36 10.70
C TYR A 55 40.67 -2.35 11.85
N GLN A 56 41.92 -2.08 12.24
CA GLN A 56 42.23 -1.13 13.31
C GLN A 56 42.01 0.33 12.89
N GLY A 57 42.30 0.68 11.63
CA GLY A 57 42.29 2.05 11.13
C GLY A 57 40.95 2.54 10.57
N MET A 58 40.15 1.66 9.97
CA MET A 58 38.89 2.02 9.28
C MET A 58 37.68 1.29 9.84
N ILE A 59 37.72 -0.05 9.94
CA ILE A 59 36.54 -0.86 10.27
C ILE A 59 36.09 -0.65 11.73
N SER A 60 37.01 -0.60 12.69
CA SER A 60 36.66 -0.36 14.09
C SER A 60 35.97 1.02 14.32
N PRO A 61 36.45 2.12 13.72
CA PRO A 61 35.71 3.39 13.69
C PRO A 61 34.37 3.31 12.95
N VAL A 62 34.28 2.57 11.83
CA VAL A 62 33.02 2.38 11.10
C VAL A 62 32.00 1.69 11.98
N PHE A 63 32.34 0.66 12.75
CA PHE A 63 31.42 0.06 13.72
C PHE A 63 30.93 1.03 14.78
N PHE A 64 31.85 1.80 15.37
CA PHE A 64 31.51 2.84 16.32
C PHE A 64 30.58 3.90 15.71
N ASN A 65 30.75 4.19 14.42
CA ASN A 65 29.91 5.12 13.69
C ASN A 65 28.58 4.48 13.26
N LEU A 66 28.51 3.20 12.86
CA LEU A 66 27.27 2.53 12.45
C LEU A 66 26.23 2.47 13.56
N ASP A 67 26.67 2.31 14.81
CA ASP A 67 25.78 2.40 15.98
C ASP A 67 25.26 3.82 16.23
N ARG A 68 25.91 4.83 15.65
CA ARG A 68 25.57 6.26 15.75
C ARG A 68 25.00 6.83 14.45
N ILE A 69 25.16 6.13 13.33
CA ILE A 69 24.54 6.44 12.05
C ILE A 69 23.05 6.34 12.31
N SER A 70 22.39 7.47 12.18
CA SER A 70 20.97 7.63 12.43
C SER A 70 20.21 6.47 11.81
N LYS A 71 19.47 5.73 12.64
CA LYS A 71 18.38 4.89 12.13
C LYS A 71 17.53 5.79 11.22
N PRO A 72 17.18 5.35 10.00
CA PRO A 72 16.38 6.13 9.06
C PRO A 72 15.22 6.81 9.81
N GLY A 73 15.29 8.13 10.01
CA GLY A 73 14.28 8.93 10.71
C GLY A 73 13.65 8.22 11.92
N THR A 74 14.31 8.26 13.09
CA THR A 74 13.73 7.72 14.33
C THR A 74 12.53 8.57 14.75
N ILE A 75 11.38 8.31 14.14
CA ILE A 75 10.12 9.00 14.37
C ILE A 75 9.39 8.23 15.45
N PRO A 76 9.00 8.85 16.57
CA PRO A 76 8.14 8.17 17.53
C PRO A 76 6.83 7.75 16.86
N ARG A 77 6.37 6.51 17.07
CA ARG A 77 5.15 5.96 16.46
C ARG A 77 3.93 6.88 16.66
N ASN A 78 3.80 7.47 17.84
CA ASN A 78 2.73 8.42 18.18
C ASN A 78 2.83 9.75 17.43
N SER A 79 4.02 10.12 16.94
CA SER A 79 4.26 11.34 16.16
C SER A 79 4.14 11.11 14.65
N TRP A 80 4.09 9.86 14.17
CA TRP A 80 4.05 9.53 12.73
C TRP A 80 2.90 10.21 12.00
N LYS A 81 1.67 10.06 12.52
CA LYS A 81 0.47 10.64 11.88
C LYS A 81 0.59 12.16 11.76
N ALA A 82 0.92 12.84 12.87
CA ALA A 82 1.09 14.28 12.88
C ALA A 82 2.23 14.72 11.94
N GLY A 83 3.32 13.96 11.88
CA GLY A 83 4.43 14.25 10.99
C GLY A 83 4.14 14.03 9.51
N LYS A 84 3.31 13.05 9.19
CA LYS A 84 2.82 12.84 7.82
C LYS A 84 1.94 14.02 7.39
N GLU A 85 1.00 14.41 8.24
CA GLU A 85 0.05 15.50 7.96
C GLU A 85 0.73 16.87 7.83
N THR A 86 1.88 17.06 8.50
CA THR A 86 2.68 18.29 8.45
C THR A 86 3.88 18.21 7.51
N GLY A 87 4.06 17.07 6.83
CA GLY A 87 5.11 16.89 5.83
C GLY A 87 6.54 16.71 6.35
N TRP A 88 6.79 16.58 7.66
CA TRP A 88 8.15 16.31 8.16
C TRP A 88 8.47 14.81 8.30
N ALA A 89 7.46 13.93 8.32
CA ALA A 89 7.69 12.49 8.39
C ALA A 89 8.20 11.89 7.06
N ASN A 90 8.27 12.67 5.97
CA ASN A 90 8.92 12.27 4.72
C ASN A 90 10.45 12.41 4.75
N THR A 91 11.00 13.12 5.73
CA THR A 91 12.43 13.44 5.78
C THR A 91 13.23 12.29 6.38
N ILE A 92 12.90 11.05 6.04
CA ILE A 92 13.82 9.93 6.27
C ILE A 92 14.99 10.16 5.33
N SER A 93 15.86 11.09 5.70
CA SER A 93 17.12 11.40 5.03
C SER A 93 18.12 10.34 5.47
N TYR A 94 17.79 9.08 5.23
CA TYR A 94 18.81 8.06 5.18
C TYR A 94 19.50 8.25 3.84
N ASN A 95 20.50 9.12 3.83
CA ASN A 95 21.43 9.18 2.73
C ASN A 95 22.32 7.93 2.86
N PHE A 96 21.89 6.84 2.23
CA PHE A 96 22.61 5.57 2.18
C PHE A 96 24.05 5.78 1.70
N ASN A 97 24.23 6.68 0.72
CA ASN A 97 25.54 7.08 0.25
C ASN A 97 26.35 7.76 1.35
N ARG A 98 25.77 8.51 2.29
CA ARG A 98 26.53 9.10 3.40
C ARG A 98 27.08 8.03 4.35
N GLY A 99 26.29 7.01 4.68
CA GLY A 99 26.77 5.87 5.50
C GLY A 99 27.89 5.09 4.82
N MET A 100 27.80 4.91 3.50
CA MET A 100 28.80 4.26 2.65
C MET A 100 30.02 5.16 2.34
N ASP A 101 29.82 6.47 2.24
CA ASP A 101 30.86 7.48 2.02
C ASP A 101 31.71 7.66 3.29
N TYR A 102 31.09 7.54 4.48
CA TYR A 102 31.80 7.56 5.76
C TYR A 102 32.65 6.31 5.99
N ALA A 103 32.26 5.21 5.39
CA ALA A 103 33.07 4.00 5.37
C ALA A 103 34.38 4.25 4.63
N GLY A 104 34.37 4.96 3.49
CA GLY A 104 35.59 5.32 2.75
C GLY A 104 36.44 4.13 2.28
N VAL A 105 35.96 2.92 2.53
CA VAL A 105 36.63 1.68 2.16
C VAL A 105 36.03 1.22 0.84
N ASN A 106 36.85 0.57 0.02
CA ASN A 106 36.39 -0.35 -1.03
C ASN A 106 35.73 -1.60 -0.40
N GLU A 107 34.76 -1.40 0.51
CA GLU A 107 34.08 -2.36 1.39
C GLU A 107 33.40 -3.50 0.64
N TYR A 108 33.04 -3.25 -0.61
CA TYR A 108 32.49 -4.27 -1.49
C TYR A 108 33.51 -5.28 -1.98
N GLN A 109 34.81 -4.97 -2.02
CA GLN A 109 35.79 -5.84 -2.68
C GLN A 109 35.99 -7.18 -1.97
N GLU A 110 35.87 -7.21 -0.65
CA GLU A 110 36.08 -8.42 0.18
C GLU A 110 34.79 -9.19 0.52
N LEU A 111 33.62 -8.62 0.24
CA LEU A 111 32.35 -9.34 0.32
C LEU A 111 32.33 -10.44 -0.73
N SER A 112 31.89 -11.64 -0.34
CA SER A 112 31.55 -12.67 -1.32
C SER A 112 30.47 -12.15 -2.28
N GLY A 113 30.42 -12.70 -3.50
CA GLY A 113 29.42 -12.29 -4.48
C GLY A 113 27.98 -12.40 -3.96
N ALA A 114 27.70 -13.44 -3.17
CA ALA A 114 26.39 -13.66 -2.56
C ALA A 114 26.05 -12.63 -1.47
N GLU A 115 27.00 -12.29 -0.58
CA GLU A 115 26.76 -11.29 0.45
C GLU A 115 26.60 -9.90 -0.15
N ARG A 116 27.40 -9.57 -1.16
CA ARG A 116 27.28 -8.33 -1.92
C ARG A 116 25.92 -8.21 -2.58
N GLN A 117 25.46 -9.26 -3.26
CA GLN A 117 24.13 -9.28 -3.86
C GLN A 117 23.04 -9.07 -2.80
N ARG A 118 23.09 -9.78 -1.68
CA ARG A 118 22.11 -9.65 -0.59
C ARG A 118 22.07 -8.24 0.00
N LEU A 119 23.23 -7.63 0.23
CA LEU A 119 23.30 -6.25 0.73
C LEU A 119 22.71 -5.28 -0.28
N ASN A 120 23.03 -5.41 -1.57
CA ASN A 120 22.45 -4.59 -2.63
C ASN A 120 20.92 -4.73 -2.71
N GLU A 121 20.39 -5.94 -2.53
CA GLU A 121 18.95 -6.19 -2.48
C GLU A 121 18.28 -5.48 -1.29
N LEU A 122 18.90 -5.50 -0.11
CA LEU A 122 18.42 -4.77 1.07
C LEU A 122 18.44 -3.26 0.83
N VAL A 123 19.54 -2.72 0.30
CA VAL A 123 19.65 -1.29 -0.06
C VAL A 123 18.58 -0.88 -1.05
N GLY A 124 18.40 -1.65 -2.12
CA GLY A 124 17.38 -1.38 -3.13
C GLY A 124 15.96 -1.36 -2.55
N GLN A 125 15.64 -2.28 -1.63
CA GLN A 125 14.35 -2.28 -0.95
C GLN A 125 14.16 -1.06 -0.05
N MET A 126 15.17 -0.70 0.74
CA MET A 126 15.11 0.46 1.63
C MET A 126 14.93 1.77 0.85
N LEU A 127 15.70 1.96 -0.22
CA LEU A 127 15.59 3.15 -1.08
C LEU A 127 14.20 3.27 -1.71
N ARG A 128 13.64 2.16 -2.19
CA ARG A 128 12.25 2.15 -2.72
C ARG A 128 11.24 2.52 -1.65
N ILE A 129 11.32 1.94 -0.45
CA ILE A 129 10.38 2.26 0.64
C ILE A 129 10.48 3.74 1.04
N GLN A 130 11.71 4.27 1.18
CA GLN A 130 11.92 5.69 1.46
C GLN A 130 11.26 6.58 0.41
N GLU A 131 11.45 6.24 -0.86
CA GLU A 131 10.91 7.02 -1.97
C GLU A 131 9.38 6.95 -2.03
N ASN A 132 8.81 5.77 -1.85
CA ASN A 132 7.36 5.57 -1.76
C ASN A 132 6.75 6.40 -0.61
N ILE A 133 7.39 6.44 0.56
CA ILE A 133 6.98 7.29 1.69
C ILE A 133 7.06 8.76 1.29
N ARG A 134 8.20 9.19 0.72
CA ARG A 134 8.45 10.58 0.34
C ARG A 134 7.40 11.09 -0.65
N ILE A 135 7.25 10.40 -1.78
CA ILE A 135 6.30 10.76 -2.83
C ILE A 135 4.87 10.76 -2.29
N THR A 136 4.50 9.81 -1.43
CA THR A 136 3.16 9.75 -0.83
C THR A 136 2.86 10.92 0.10
N VAL A 137 3.82 11.30 0.95
CA VAL A 137 3.65 12.44 1.88
C VAL A 137 3.62 13.77 1.14
N GLU A 138 4.41 13.89 0.06
CA GLU A 138 4.45 15.07 -0.80
C GLU A 138 3.30 15.13 -1.82
N ASP A 139 2.47 14.07 -1.88
CA ASP A 139 1.45 13.85 -2.91
C ASP A 139 1.98 14.02 -4.35
N GLY A 140 3.22 13.58 -4.57
CA GLY A 140 3.97 13.79 -5.81
C GLY A 140 3.91 12.63 -6.81
N TRP A 141 2.97 11.70 -6.65
CA TRP A 141 2.83 10.55 -7.55
C TRP A 141 2.37 11.02 -8.93
N ASP A 142 3.07 10.58 -9.98
CA ASP A 142 2.56 10.69 -11.34
C ASP A 142 1.50 9.61 -11.57
N ASP A 143 0.45 9.93 -12.32
CA ASP A 143 -0.86 9.25 -12.35
C ASP A 143 -0.84 7.77 -11.92
N ASP A 144 -0.25 6.89 -12.74
CA ASP A 144 -0.25 5.44 -12.55
C ASP A 144 1.03 4.88 -11.94
N ASP A 145 2.06 5.70 -11.69
CA ASP A 145 3.36 5.25 -11.20
C ASP A 145 3.25 4.55 -9.84
N ILE A 146 2.26 4.95 -9.03
CA ILE A 146 1.97 4.30 -7.75
C ILE A 146 1.54 2.83 -7.92
N LEU A 147 1.03 2.44 -9.09
CA LEU A 147 0.63 1.07 -9.41
C LEU A 147 1.75 0.27 -10.11
N ASP A 148 2.82 0.94 -10.54
CA ASP A 148 3.94 0.30 -11.21
C ASP A 148 4.84 -0.40 -10.19
N THR A 149 4.88 -1.73 -10.26
CA THR A 149 5.68 -2.56 -9.34
C THR A 149 7.18 -2.49 -9.63
N ASP A 150 7.59 -2.05 -10.81
CA ASP A 150 9.01 -1.82 -11.11
C ASP A 150 9.53 -0.59 -10.35
N LEU A 151 8.66 0.41 -10.13
CA LEU A 151 8.94 1.60 -9.34
C LEU A 151 8.72 1.35 -7.83
N THR A 152 7.53 0.88 -7.48
CA THR A 152 7.08 0.78 -6.08
C THR A 152 7.55 -0.49 -5.38
N GLY A 153 8.04 -1.48 -6.13
CA GLY A 153 8.34 -2.82 -5.65
C GLY A 153 7.12 -3.74 -5.62
N PRO A 154 7.31 -5.01 -5.24
CA PRO A 154 6.21 -5.97 -5.17
C PRO A 154 5.17 -5.54 -4.14
N ILE A 155 3.90 -5.60 -4.54
CA ILE A 155 2.77 -5.26 -3.68
C ILE A 155 2.07 -6.55 -3.24
N ASP A 156 2.20 -6.87 -1.96
CA ASP A 156 1.36 -7.89 -1.33
C ASP A 156 -0.01 -7.30 -1.01
N TRP A 157 -1.02 -7.69 -1.80
CA TRP A 157 -2.40 -7.23 -1.68
C TRP A 157 -3.19 -8.17 -0.74
N PRO A 158 -3.72 -7.68 0.39
CA PRO A 158 -4.65 -8.45 1.21
C PRO A 158 -5.89 -8.83 0.39
N SER A 159 -6.42 -10.04 0.57
CA SER A 159 -7.62 -10.49 -0.14
C SER A 159 -8.83 -9.58 0.11
N ASN A 160 -8.83 -8.87 1.24
CA ASN A 160 -9.85 -7.94 1.70
C ASN A 160 -9.37 -6.47 1.73
N TRP A 161 -8.37 -6.09 0.92
CA TRP A 161 -7.75 -4.75 0.93
C TRP A 161 -8.77 -3.60 0.89
N MET A 162 -9.89 -3.76 0.17
CA MET A 162 -10.93 -2.73 0.09
C MET A 162 -11.61 -2.44 1.44
N ASN A 163 -11.66 -3.42 2.35
CA ASN A 163 -12.22 -3.25 3.69
C ASN A 163 -11.30 -2.44 4.62
N GLU A 164 -10.03 -2.27 4.24
CA GLU A 164 -9.06 -1.47 5.00
C GLU A 164 -9.13 0.02 4.64
N LEU A 165 -9.84 0.37 3.57
CA LEU A 165 -10.06 1.76 3.18
C LEU A 165 -11.14 2.43 4.05
N PRO A 166 -10.98 3.72 4.36
CA PRO A 166 -12.03 4.50 5.00
C PRO A 166 -13.29 4.53 4.14
N ALA A 167 -14.45 4.43 4.78
CA ALA A 167 -15.75 4.39 4.09
C ALA A 167 -15.99 5.62 3.20
N GLU A 168 -15.47 6.79 3.61
CA GLU A 168 -15.51 8.03 2.85
C GLU A 168 -14.71 7.99 1.55
N VAL A 169 -13.55 7.30 1.55
CA VAL A 169 -12.72 7.12 0.35
C VAL A 169 -13.43 6.19 -0.63
N VAL A 170 -14.02 5.11 -0.11
CA VAL A 170 -14.82 4.17 -0.91
C VAL A 170 -16.04 4.88 -1.49
N ALA A 171 -16.75 5.67 -0.69
CA ALA A 171 -17.90 6.44 -1.13
C ALA A 171 -17.54 7.50 -2.18
N ALA A 172 -16.41 8.21 -2.01
CA ALA A 172 -15.95 9.19 -2.99
C ALA A 172 -15.60 8.56 -4.35
N ALA A 173 -14.90 7.43 -4.35
CA ALA A 173 -14.51 6.72 -5.57
C ALA A 173 -15.70 6.06 -6.29
N LEU A 174 -16.73 5.65 -5.55
CA LEU A 174 -17.99 5.16 -6.11
C LEU A 174 -18.90 6.28 -6.65
N GLY A 175 -18.49 7.55 -6.48
CA GLY A 175 -19.29 8.73 -6.83
C GLY A 175 -20.51 8.88 -5.89
N PRO A 176 -21.45 9.78 -6.18
CA PRO A 176 -22.72 9.79 -5.47
C PRO A 176 -23.37 8.43 -5.65
N VAL A 177 -23.28 7.57 -4.63
CA VAL A 177 -24.20 6.47 -4.44
C VAL A 177 -25.56 7.15 -4.46
N SER A 178 -26.32 6.99 -5.55
CA SER A 178 -27.73 7.39 -5.54
C SER A 178 -28.28 6.77 -4.26
N LYS A 179 -28.66 7.61 -3.28
CA LYS A 179 -29.18 7.18 -1.97
C LYS A 179 -29.89 5.85 -2.17
N SER A 180 -29.30 4.75 -1.68
CA SER A 180 -29.83 3.41 -1.91
C SER A 180 -31.32 3.50 -1.63
N ARG A 181 -32.11 3.37 -2.69
CA ARG A 181 -33.56 3.44 -2.54
C ARG A 181 -33.92 2.26 -1.65
N PRO A 182 -34.77 2.45 -0.63
CA PRO A 182 -35.16 1.34 0.23
C PRO A 182 -35.72 0.21 -0.63
N ASN A 183 -35.37 -1.03 -0.26
CA ASN A 183 -35.89 -2.21 -0.92
C ASN A 183 -37.42 -2.20 -0.84
N VAL A 184 -38.08 -2.59 -1.93
CA VAL A 184 -39.54 -2.59 -2.03
C VAL A 184 -40.01 -4.04 -1.98
N GLY A 185 -40.86 -4.36 -1.01
CA GLY A 185 -41.45 -5.71 -0.91
C GLY A 185 -42.37 -6.00 -2.10
N ALA A 186 -42.49 -7.27 -2.47
CA ALA A 186 -43.52 -7.67 -3.42
C ALA A 186 -44.92 -7.34 -2.89
N GLY A 187 -45.81 -6.93 -3.80
CA GLY A 187 -47.15 -6.41 -3.47
C GLY A 187 -47.18 -4.91 -3.21
N GLU A 188 -46.04 -4.26 -2.97
CA GLU A 188 -45.97 -2.81 -2.79
C GLU A 188 -45.90 -2.07 -4.15
N PRO A 189 -46.44 -0.84 -4.24
CA PRO A 189 -46.33 -0.01 -5.43
C PRO A 189 -44.90 0.52 -5.59
N CYS A 190 -44.42 0.53 -6.84
CA CYS A 190 -43.10 1.03 -7.19
C CYS A 190 -42.96 2.53 -6.85
N PRO A 191 -41.99 2.93 -6.01
CA PRO A 191 -41.90 4.31 -5.53
C PRO A 191 -41.46 5.28 -6.63
N ALA A 192 -40.76 4.80 -7.67
CA ALA A 192 -40.35 5.60 -8.80
C ALA A 192 -39.96 4.76 -10.01
N ALA A 193 -40.31 5.24 -11.20
CA ALA A 193 -40.08 4.54 -12.45
C ALA A 193 -38.59 4.30 -12.72
N GLY A 194 -38.25 3.12 -13.24
CA GLY A 194 -36.88 2.73 -13.54
C GLY A 194 -36.68 1.21 -13.61
N TRP A 195 -35.44 0.78 -13.77
CA TRP A 195 -35.05 -0.62 -13.73
C TRP A 195 -34.82 -1.09 -12.30
N TRP A 196 -35.43 -2.21 -11.96
CA TRP A 196 -35.30 -2.88 -10.67
C TRP A 196 -34.96 -4.35 -10.90
N PHE A 197 -34.33 -5.00 -9.93
CA PHE A 197 -34.07 -6.43 -9.94
C PHE A 197 -34.35 -7.02 -8.56
N THR A 198 -34.48 -8.35 -8.49
CA THR A 198 -34.60 -9.07 -7.22
C THR A 198 -33.65 -10.26 -7.18
N PRO A 199 -32.93 -10.51 -6.06
CA PRO A 199 -32.09 -11.68 -5.92
C PRO A 199 -32.89 -12.99 -5.80
N ALA A 200 -34.20 -12.92 -5.56
CA ALA A 200 -35.08 -14.10 -5.45
C ALA A 200 -35.17 -14.90 -6.75
N LYS A 201 -34.82 -14.30 -7.90
CA LYS A 201 -34.81 -14.95 -9.21
C LYS A 201 -33.69 -14.39 -10.09
N ALA A 202 -32.89 -15.28 -10.68
CA ALA A 202 -31.90 -14.90 -11.70
C ALA A 202 -32.59 -14.23 -12.91
N ASP A 203 -31.91 -13.27 -13.54
CA ASP A 203 -32.41 -12.52 -14.69
C ASP A 203 -33.77 -11.83 -14.46
N SER A 204 -34.05 -11.42 -13.21
CA SER A 204 -35.29 -10.74 -12.82
C SER A 204 -35.34 -9.26 -13.17
N ARG A 205 -34.27 -8.69 -13.73
CA ARG A 205 -34.16 -7.26 -14.02
C ARG A 205 -35.27 -6.81 -14.98
N ARG A 206 -36.09 -5.87 -14.52
CA ARG A 206 -37.25 -5.36 -15.27
C ARG A 206 -37.47 -3.87 -15.00
N TYR A 207 -38.00 -3.17 -15.99
CA TYR A 207 -38.48 -1.81 -15.84
C TYR A 207 -39.87 -1.77 -15.19
N PHE A 208 -40.04 -0.92 -14.18
CA PHE A 208 -41.31 -0.63 -13.54
C PHE A 208 -41.67 0.85 -13.73
N ARG A 209 -42.95 1.15 -13.88
CA ARG A 209 -43.46 2.52 -13.77
C ARG A 209 -43.71 2.88 -12.31
N GLN A 210 -43.71 4.16 -11.98
CA GLN A 210 -44.10 4.63 -10.65
C GLN A 210 -45.57 4.23 -10.39
N GLY A 211 -45.84 3.67 -9.20
CA GLY A 211 -47.15 3.16 -8.81
C GLY A 211 -47.47 1.75 -9.32
N GLU A 212 -46.63 1.16 -10.16
CA GLU A 212 -46.81 -0.23 -10.62
C GLU A 212 -46.55 -1.20 -9.47
N VAL A 213 -47.49 -2.13 -9.21
CA VAL A 213 -47.34 -3.13 -8.16
C VAL A 213 -46.23 -4.10 -8.54
N MET A 214 -45.23 -4.22 -7.67
CA MET A 214 -44.10 -5.10 -7.91
C MET A 214 -44.46 -6.56 -7.59
N PRO A 215 -44.32 -7.51 -8.52
CA PRO A 215 -44.81 -8.87 -8.33
C PRO A 215 -43.91 -9.68 -7.40
N ALA A 216 -44.50 -10.66 -6.73
CA ALA A 216 -43.73 -11.74 -6.10
C ALA A 216 -43.22 -12.68 -7.20
N LEU A 217 -41.92 -12.91 -7.21
CA LEU A 217 -41.30 -13.88 -8.12
C LEU A 217 -40.92 -15.09 -7.27
N GLY A 218 -41.82 -16.08 -7.26
CA GLY A 218 -41.62 -17.31 -6.48
C GLY A 218 -40.29 -18.00 -6.82
N GLY A 219 -39.62 -18.48 -5.77
CA GLY A 219 -38.38 -19.24 -5.79
C GLY A 219 -38.06 -19.71 -4.36
N ASP A 220 -37.18 -20.71 -4.21
CA ASP A 220 -36.88 -21.38 -2.93
C ASP A 220 -36.23 -20.47 -1.85
N TYR A 221 -36.09 -19.16 -2.10
CA TYR A 221 -35.31 -18.20 -1.34
C TYR A 221 -36.11 -17.22 -0.44
N GLY A 222 -37.42 -17.41 -0.27
CA GLY A 222 -38.26 -16.59 0.62
C GLY A 222 -38.91 -15.36 -0.03
N ASP A 223 -39.27 -14.35 0.78
CA ASP A 223 -40.01 -13.16 0.34
C ASP A 223 -39.26 -12.35 -0.74
N THR A 224 -39.98 -11.93 -1.79
CA THR A 224 -39.40 -11.15 -2.90
C THR A 224 -39.23 -9.69 -2.50
N TYR A 225 -38.00 -9.20 -2.51
CA TYR A 225 -37.69 -7.77 -2.39
C TYR A 225 -37.01 -7.23 -3.65
N TRP A 226 -37.51 -6.12 -4.16
CA TRP A 226 -37.03 -5.41 -5.33
C TRP A 226 -36.05 -4.32 -4.96
N GLN A 227 -34.94 -4.26 -5.69
CA GLN A 227 -33.82 -3.34 -5.49
C GLN A 227 -33.58 -2.51 -6.74
N TRP A 228 -33.21 -1.24 -6.56
CA TRP A 228 -32.90 -0.35 -7.67
C TRP A 228 -31.70 -0.91 -8.46
N SER A 229 -31.86 -1.12 -9.76
CA SER A 229 -30.78 -1.66 -10.58
C SER A 229 -29.67 -0.61 -10.75
N PRO A 230 -28.38 -0.97 -10.57
CA PRO A 230 -27.27 -0.07 -10.86
C PRO A 230 -27.18 0.25 -12.36
N ASP A 231 -27.70 -0.63 -13.23
CA ASP A 231 -27.88 -0.39 -14.65
C ASP A 231 -29.32 0.06 -14.95
N GLN A 232 -29.48 1.27 -15.49
CA GLN A 232 -30.76 1.87 -15.88
C GLN A 232 -30.97 1.92 -17.41
N SER A 233 -30.08 1.31 -18.19
CA SER A 233 -30.21 1.24 -19.64
C SER A 233 -31.20 0.17 -20.10
N ALA A 234 -31.79 0.33 -21.29
CA ALA A 234 -32.62 -0.73 -21.87
C ALA A 234 -31.76 -1.97 -22.21
N PRO A 235 -32.33 -3.19 -22.14
CA PRO A 235 -31.65 -4.41 -22.58
C PRO A 235 -31.17 -4.23 -24.01
N ARG A 236 -29.92 -4.60 -24.27
CA ARG A 236 -29.38 -4.63 -25.62
C ARG A 236 -29.96 -5.87 -26.33
N LEU A 237 -30.60 -5.63 -27.48
CA LEU A 237 -31.13 -6.66 -28.37
C LEU A 237 -29.99 -7.38 -29.12
#